data_AF-A0A7V5J2G8-F1
#
_entry.id   AF-A0A7V5J2G8-F1
#
_cell.length_a   1.000
_cell.length_b   1.000
_cell.length_c   1.000
_cell.angle_alpha   90.00
_cell.angle_beta   90.00
_cell.angle_gamma   90.00
#
_symmetry.space_group_name_H-M   'P 1'
#
loop_
_entity.id
_entity.type
_entity.pdbx_description
1 polymer ?
#
loop_
_entity_poly.entity_id
_entity_poly.type
_entity_poly.pdbx_seq_one_letter_code
_entity_poly.pdbx_strand_id
1 'polypeptide(L)'
;ADTDKEHNIEGKDTEIMQILEKFAIERDLVYHQSEHLNIHQTLAIRLLQEGKAFICECVSQSRCKGTCETLNAEGYQSLKAQGNPFVIRLKQSSDAPEIDSVLIMRTDNTPTHTFASACDDMLSNIDTIIETEEQLNDMPLQRHIKAMLGYDEPTHCVALPTLSNSEDVSIQWLFEEGFIPDAILNYLLLLGNSHVPQEIFTLPEAIEWFNLDAVSRNDVRLDIEKLRLINREHLKMMDDKTLSKLFGFADADIGRLAKVYLDAFSTLKELDTKIKRIFAPKNFDNAWGESMRTLESIIMEAPAFDDFNALVQHITQTSTLTEEQLDTPLRLLLTGEETGPELWTIYPYIKSYLLEVAS
;
A
#
# COMPACT_ATOMS: atom_id res chain seq x y z
N ALA A 1 2.06 9.15 16.08
CA ALA A 1 1.50 10.51 15.93
C ALA A 1 2.64 11.49 15.63
N ASP A 2 2.42 12.47 14.77
CA ASP A 2 3.36 13.54 14.44
C ASP A 2 3.68 14.47 15.63
N THR A 3 2.89 14.36 16.71
CA THR A 3 3.15 14.99 18.01
C THR A 3 4.26 14.32 18.82
N ASP A 4 4.60 13.06 18.53
CA ASP A 4 5.73 12.35 19.14
C ASP A 4 7.00 12.60 18.34
N LYS A 5 7.78 13.60 18.77
CA LYS A 5 8.99 14.03 18.07
C LYS A 5 10.10 12.98 18.03
N GLU A 6 10.12 12.02 18.97
CA GLU A 6 11.16 10.99 19.01
C GLU A 6 10.93 9.90 17.96
N HIS A 7 9.66 9.58 17.69
CA HIS A 7 9.27 8.53 16.76
C HIS A 7 8.74 9.06 15.42
N ASN A 8 8.61 10.38 15.25
CA ASN A 8 8.21 10.97 13.98
C ASN A 8 9.34 10.84 12.94
N ILE A 9 9.02 10.28 11.78
CA ILE A 9 9.96 10.09 10.67
C ILE A 9 9.69 11.19 9.64
N GLU A 10 10.69 12.04 9.41
CA GLU A 10 10.59 13.16 8.45
C GLU A 10 10.23 12.66 7.04
N GLY A 11 9.23 13.27 6.41
CA GLY A 11 8.76 12.94 5.06
C GLY A 11 7.84 11.72 4.97
N LYS A 12 7.58 11.02 6.09
CA LYS A 12 6.73 9.81 6.07
C LYS A 12 5.26 10.12 5.75
N ASP A 13 4.78 11.28 6.17
CA ASP A 13 3.45 11.79 5.82
C ASP A 13 3.29 11.97 4.30
N THR A 14 4.29 12.56 3.65
CA THR A 14 4.31 12.76 2.20
C THR A 14 4.34 11.42 1.48
N GLU A 15 5.13 10.46 1.96
CA GLU A 15 5.15 9.09 1.43
C GLU A 15 3.77 8.41 1.54
N ILE A 16 3.10 8.53 2.71
CA ILE A 16 1.74 7.99 2.90
C ILE A 16 0.77 8.61 1.89
N MET A 17 0.80 9.93 1.71
CA MET A 17 -0.09 10.60 0.75
C MET A 17 0.16 10.17 -0.69
N GLN A 18 1.42 10.02 -1.09
CA GLN A 18 1.78 9.51 -2.43
C GLN A 18 1.31 8.06 -2.64
N ILE A 19 1.34 7.24 -1.59
CA ILE A 19 0.81 5.87 -1.64
C ILE A 19 -0.70 5.90 -1.84
N LEU A 20 -1.45 6.69 -1.06
CA LEU A 20 -2.90 6.80 -1.18
C LEU A 20 -3.34 7.30 -2.56
N GLU A 21 -2.61 8.26 -3.13
CA GLU A 21 -2.87 8.78 -4.48
C GLU A 21 -2.76 7.70 -5.56
N LYS A 22 -1.86 6.71 -5.40
CA LYS A 22 -1.76 5.57 -6.33
C LYS A 22 -2.99 4.67 -6.32
N PHE A 23 -3.75 4.65 -5.22
CA PHE A 23 -4.99 3.88 -5.12
C PHE A 23 -6.22 4.66 -5.59
N ALA A 24 -6.05 5.90 -6.08
CA ALA A 24 -7.15 6.81 -6.41
C ALA A 24 -8.15 6.99 -5.25
N ILE A 25 -7.66 6.90 -4.00
CA ILE A 25 -8.46 7.18 -2.81
C ILE A 25 -8.42 8.70 -2.60
N GLU A 26 -9.54 9.34 -2.88
CA GLU A 26 -9.72 10.78 -2.62
C GLU A 26 -9.81 11.04 -1.11
N ARG A 27 -9.26 12.18 -0.70
CA ARG A 27 -9.28 12.65 0.69
C ARG A 27 -9.83 14.07 0.72
N ASP A 28 -10.76 14.33 1.62
CA ASP A 28 -11.35 15.67 1.77
C ASP A 28 -10.46 16.60 2.61
N LEU A 29 -9.79 16.03 3.63
CA LEU A 29 -9.01 16.78 4.60
C LEU A 29 -7.72 16.05 4.97
N VAL A 30 -6.65 16.82 5.19
CA VAL A 30 -5.44 16.37 5.86
C VAL A 30 -5.30 17.17 7.15
N TYR A 31 -5.08 16.48 8.27
CA TYR A 31 -5.01 17.09 9.58
C TYR A 31 -3.73 16.64 10.29
N HIS A 32 -2.87 17.60 10.64
CA HIS A 32 -1.61 17.36 11.34
C HIS A 32 -1.75 17.78 12.81
N GLN A 33 -1.73 16.83 13.75
CA GLN A 33 -1.97 17.13 15.16
C GLN A 33 -0.93 18.09 15.74
N SER A 34 0.31 18.07 15.21
CA SER A 34 1.38 18.99 15.59
C SER A 34 1.09 20.47 15.27
N GLU A 35 0.21 20.76 14.29
CA GLU A 35 -0.21 22.11 13.94
C GLU A 35 -1.32 22.65 14.85
N HIS A 36 -1.97 21.77 15.63
CA HIS A 36 -3.15 22.07 16.44
C HIS A 36 -2.90 21.95 17.95
N LEU A 37 -1.64 21.91 18.38
CA LEU A 37 -1.25 21.79 19.80
C LEU A 37 -1.91 22.84 20.71
N ASN A 38 -2.11 24.07 20.21
CA ASN A 38 -2.76 25.15 20.95
C ASN A 38 -4.23 24.81 21.28
N ILE A 39 -4.93 24.10 20.39
CA ILE A 39 -6.31 23.68 20.59
C ILE A 39 -6.36 22.62 21.70
N HIS A 40 -5.51 21.58 21.62
CA HIS A 40 -5.44 20.56 22.66
C HIS A 40 -5.08 21.15 24.02
N GLN A 41 -4.12 22.08 24.08
CA GLN A 41 -3.76 22.80 25.30
C GLN A 41 -4.95 23.60 25.85
N THR A 42 -5.70 24.28 25.00
CA THR A 42 -6.89 25.05 25.40
C THR A 42 -7.97 24.15 25.99
N LEU A 43 -8.21 22.99 25.38
CA LEU A 43 -9.17 22.00 25.89
C LEU A 43 -8.71 21.39 27.21
N ALA A 44 -7.42 21.09 27.37
CA ALA A 44 -6.87 20.62 28.64
C ALA A 44 -6.99 21.68 29.75
N ILE A 45 -6.72 22.96 29.44
CA ILE A 45 -6.90 24.08 30.39
C ILE A 45 -8.38 24.26 30.74
N ARG A 46 -9.29 24.10 29.80
CA ARG A 46 -10.73 24.12 30.07
C ARG A 46 -11.12 23.03 31.07
N LEU A 47 -10.63 21.80 30.91
CA LEU A 47 -10.86 20.72 31.87
C LEU A 47 -10.30 21.04 33.27
N LEU A 48 -9.14 21.73 33.36
CA LEU A 48 -8.59 22.22 34.63
C LEU A 48 -9.51 23.28 35.27
N GLN A 49 -10.03 24.23 34.49
CA GLN A 49 -10.91 25.30 34.95
C GLN A 49 -12.26 24.76 35.43
N GLU A 50 -12.79 23.73 34.75
CA GLU A 50 -14.03 23.05 35.12
C GLU A 50 -13.84 22.03 36.27
N GLY A 51 -12.62 21.89 36.80
CA GLY A 51 -12.31 20.95 37.89
C GLY A 51 -12.39 19.47 37.51
N LYS A 52 -12.39 19.18 36.20
CA LYS A 52 -12.42 17.85 35.58
C LYS A 52 -11.01 17.26 35.36
N ALA A 53 -9.98 18.09 35.46
CA ALA A 53 -8.59 17.69 35.41
C ALA A 53 -7.79 18.36 36.53
N PHE A 54 -6.59 17.88 36.80
CA PHE A 54 -5.67 18.44 37.79
C PHE A 54 -4.21 18.41 37.30
N ILE A 55 -3.39 19.29 37.87
CA ILE A 55 -1.95 19.33 37.62
C ILE A 55 -1.23 18.38 38.57
N CYS A 56 -0.24 17.67 38.06
CA CYS A 56 0.56 16.74 38.85
C CYS A 56 2.04 16.94 38.52
N GLU A 57 2.87 17.19 39.53
CA GLU A 57 4.33 17.35 39.37
C GLU A 57 5.06 16.00 39.26
N CYS A 58 4.35 14.89 39.52
CA CYS A 58 4.92 13.55 39.39
C CYS A 58 4.97 13.13 37.92
N VAL A 59 6.14 13.29 37.32
CA VAL A 59 6.42 12.90 35.92
C VAL A 59 6.27 11.37 35.71
N SER A 60 6.55 10.55 36.72
CA SER A 60 6.32 9.09 36.69
C SER A 60 5.36 8.64 37.80
N GLN A 61 4.41 7.75 37.47
CA GLN A 61 3.45 7.20 38.44
C GLN A 61 4.14 6.44 39.59
N SER A 62 5.26 5.77 39.32
CA SER A 62 6.06 5.03 40.31
C SER A 62 6.66 5.89 41.44
N ARG A 63 6.74 7.21 41.25
CA ARG A 63 7.25 8.16 42.25
C ARG A 63 6.13 8.96 42.94
N CYS A 64 4.87 8.70 42.61
CA CYS A 64 3.75 9.45 43.16
C CYS A 64 3.43 8.98 44.59
N LYS A 65 3.85 9.74 45.60
CA LYS A 65 3.61 9.44 47.04
C LYS A 65 2.21 9.86 47.53
N GLY A 66 1.21 9.91 46.65
CA GLY A 66 -0.16 10.27 47.02
C GLY A 66 -0.40 11.76 47.29
N THR A 67 0.54 12.64 46.88
CA THR A 67 0.48 14.10 47.09
C THR A 67 0.63 14.85 45.76
N CYS A 68 0.00 14.39 44.67
CA CYS A 68 -0.31 15.34 43.59
C CYS A 68 -1.44 16.21 44.12
N GLU A 69 -1.06 17.24 44.88
CA GLU A 69 -1.96 18.28 45.33
C GLU A 69 -2.68 18.80 44.10
N THR A 70 -4.00 18.72 44.14
CA THR A 70 -4.94 19.28 43.17
C THR A 70 -4.66 20.76 43.00
N LEU A 71 -3.70 21.11 42.15
CA LEU A 71 -3.47 22.48 41.75
C LEU A 71 -4.47 22.81 40.64
N ASN A 72 -5.32 23.79 40.95
CA ASN A 72 -6.40 24.27 40.10
C ASN A 72 -5.82 25.15 38.97
N ALA A 73 -6.67 25.73 38.12
CA ALA A 73 -6.25 26.64 37.05
C ALA A 73 -5.34 27.81 37.51
N GLU A 74 -5.45 28.28 38.75
CA GLU A 74 -4.56 29.31 39.33
C GLU A 74 -3.12 28.80 39.55
N GLY A 75 -2.97 27.51 39.89
CA GLY A 75 -1.68 26.85 40.00
C GLY A 75 -0.97 26.70 38.65
N TYR A 76 -1.73 26.54 37.56
CA TYR A 76 -1.18 26.42 36.20
C TYR A 76 -0.32 27.62 35.81
N GLN A 77 -0.82 28.84 36.00
CA GLN A 77 -0.07 30.05 35.62
C GLN A 77 1.18 30.22 36.48
N SER A 78 1.09 29.94 37.78
CA SER A 78 2.21 30.03 38.71
C SER A 78 3.32 29.03 38.37
N LEU A 79 2.98 27.77 38.13
CA LEU A 79 3.93 26.72 37.76
C LEU A 79 4.59 27.01 36.40
N LYS A 80 3.80 27.47 35.43
CA LYS A 80 4.30 27.88 34.12
C LYS A 80 5.28 29.05 34.22
N ALA A 81 5.01 30.04 35.09
CA ALA A 81 5.90 31.17 35.32
C ALA A 81 7.20 30.77 36.05
N GLN A 82 7.13 29.76 36.93
CA GLN A 82 8.29 29.24 37.67
C GLN A 82 9.15 28.28 36.84
N GLY A 83 8.62 27.75 35.74
CA GLY A 83 9.33 26.78 34.88
C GLY A 83 9.43 25.38 35.49
N ASN A 84 8.60 25.05 36.47
CA ASN A 84 8.58 23.72 37.08
C ASN A 84 7.93 22.71 36.12
N PRO A 85 8.51 21.51 35.94
CA PRO A 85 7.90 20.49 35.09
C PRO A 85 6.64 19.92 35.75
N PHE A 86 5.54 19.88 35.00
CA PHE A 86 4.28 19.30 35.45
C PHE A 86 3.57 18.58 34.31
N VAL A 87 2.63 17.71 34.65
CA VAL A 87 1.71 17.07 33.71
C VAL A 87 0.27 17.41 34.06
N ILE A 88 -0.66 17.24 33.11
CA ILE A 88 -2.10 17.38 33.36
C ILE A 88 -2.72 15.99 33.28
N ARG A 89 -3.56 15.67 34.28
CA ARG A 89 -4.27 14.39 34.39
C ARG A 89 -5.77 14.60 34.53
N LEU A 90 -6.56 13.65 34.02
CA LEU A 90 -8.01 13.62 34.26
C LEU A 90 -8.29 13.26 35.71
N LYS A 91 -9.33 13.89 36.26
CA LYS A 91 -9.88 13.54 37.56
C LYS A 91 -10.90 12.42 37.39
N GLN A 92 -10.95 11.50 38.35
CA GLN A 92 -11.98 10.47 38.39
C GLN A 92 -13.39 11.06 38.30
N SER A 93 -14.23 10.44 37.47
CA SER A 93 -15.67 10.72 37.37
C SER A 93 -16.49 9.59 37.99
N SER A 94 -17.69 9.90 38.49
CA SER A 94 -18.65 8.88 38.96
C SER A 94 -19.10 7.92 37.87
N ASP A 95 -19.14 8.41 36.63
CA ASP A 95 -19.70 7.67 35.50
C ASP A 95 -18.70 6.69 34.87
N ALA A 96 -17.40 6.86 35.17
CA ALA A 96 -16.31 6.01 34.71
C ALA A 96 -15.25 5.89 35.82
N PRO A 97 -15.56 5.22 36.95
CA PRO A 97 -14.68 5.16 38.12
C PRO A 97 -13.34 4.47 37.85
N GLU A 98 -13.26 3.61 36.83
CA GLU A 98 -12.03 2.97 36.36
C GLU A 98 -11.06 3.94 35.66
N ILE A 99 -11.55 5.09 35.21
CA ILE A 99 -10.75 6.15 34.58
C ILE A 99 -10.36 7.15 35.65
N ASP A 100 -9.20 6.94 36.27
CA ASP A 100 -8.63 7.87 37.26
C ASP A 100 -7.18 8.24 36.91
N SER A 101 -6.86 9.51 37.09
CA SER A 101 -5.49 10.03 37.04
C SER A 101 -4.77 9.75 35.72
N VAL A 102 -5.53 9.62 34.63
CA VAL A 102 -5.04 9.39 33.27
C VAL A 102 -4.30 10.61 32.76
N LEU A 103 -3.11 10.40 32.19
CA LEU A 103 -2.28 11.47 31.61
C LEU A 103 -2.91 12.00 30.32
N ILE A 104 -3.11 13.31 30.23
CA ILE A 104 -3.62 13.97 29.00
C ILE A 104 -2.63 14.96 28.39
N MET A 105 -1.75 15.58 29.19
CA MET A 105 -0.69 16.47 28.71
C MET A 105 0.64 16.14 29.36
N ARG A 106 1.70 16.03 28.55
CA ARG A 106 3.08 15.79 28.97
C ARG A 106 3.76 17.07 29.46
N THR A 107 4.97 16.92 30.02
CA THR A 107 5.77 18.04 30.57
C THR A 107 6.22 19.06 29.54
N ASP A 108 6.30 18.66 28.28
CA ASP A 108 6.62 19.55 27.15
C ASP A 108 5.39 20.26 26.57
N ASN A 109 4.22 20.11 27.22
CA ASN A 109 2.92 20.61 26.76
C ASN A 109 2.39 19.96 25.48
N THR A 110 2.87 18.76 25.12
CA THR A 110 2.23 17.94 24.08
C THR A 110 1.10 17.09 24.67
N PRO A 111 -0.02 16.90 23.94
CA PRO A 111 -1.09 16.00 24.37
C PRO A 111 -0.67 14.53 24.24
N THR A 112 -1.24 13.65 25.06
CA THR A 112 -1.18 12.21 24.80
C THR A 112 -1.96 11.85 23.54
N HIS A 113 -1.62 10.73 22.91
CA HIS A 113 -2.28 10.27 21.68
C HIS A 113 -3.79 10.16 21.85
N THR A 114 -4.23 9.49 22.92
CA THR A 114 -5.65 9.27 23.20
C THR A 114 -6.40 10.58 23.45
N PHE A 115 -5.77 11.55 24.12
CA PHE A 115 -6.39 12.87 24.35
C PHE A 115 -6.48 13.70 23.07
N ALA A 116 -5.42 13.74 22.27
CA ALA A 116 -5.41 14.45 20.99
C ALA A 116 -6.48 13.88 20.06
N SER A 117 -6.49 12.55 19.87
CA SER A 117 -7.45 11.86 18.99
C SER A 117 -8.90 12.11 19.44
N ALA A 118 -9.19 11.99 20.73
CA ALA A 118 -10.53 12.27 21.24
C ALA A 118 -10.98 13.73 20.98
N CYS A 119 -10.07 14.69 21.10
CA CYS A 119 -10.34 16.10 20.81
C CYS A 119 -10.54 16.33 19.30
N ASP A 120 -9.67 15.78 18.47
CA ASP A 120 -9.70 16.00 17.01
C ASP A 120 -10.93 15.35 16.37
N ASP A 121 -11.30 14.14 16.81
CA ASP A 121 -12.53 13.47 16.40
C ASP A 121 -13.78 14.31 16.74
N MET A 122 -13.80 14.85 17.97
CA MET A 122 -14.90 15.70 18.45
C MET A 122 -15.01 16.97 17.60
N LEU A 123 -13.89 17.63 17.35
CA LEU A 123 -13.86 18.88 16.57
C LEU A 123 -14.21 18.66 15.09
N SER A 124 -13.90 17.48 14.56
CA SER A 124 -14.18 17.08 13.19
C SER A 124 -15.55 16.39 13.04
N ASN A 125 -16.29 16.21 14.14
CA ASN A 125 -17.58 15.54 14.18
C ASN A 125 -17.54 14.12 13.56
N ILE A 126 -16.51 13.35 13.90
CA ILE A 126 -16.32 11.97 13.43
C ILE A 126 -17.40 11.07 14.04
N ASP A 127 -18.23 10.49 13.17
CA ASP A 127 -19.30 9.57 13.56
C ASP A 127 -18.86 8.09 13.56
N THR A 128 -17.84 7.75 12.78
CA THR A 128 -17.39 6.38 12.54
C THR A 128 -15.87 6.30 12.61
N ILE A 129 -15.35 5.45 13.49
CA ILE A 129 -13.93 5.15 13.63
C ILE A 129 -13.68 3.72 13.17
N ILE A 130 -12.79 3.56 12.20
CA ILE A 130 -12.37 2.27 11.66
C ILE A 130 -10.91 2.08 12.01
N GLU A 131 -10.60 1.11 12.86
CA GLU A 131 -9.25 0.95 13.42
C GLU A 131 -8.97 -0.51 13.79
N THR A 132 -7.74 -0.84 14.18
CA THR A 132 -7.41 -2.16 14.73
C THR A 132 -8.05 -2.40 16.10
N GLU A 133 -8.32 -3.66 16.44
CA GLU A 133 -8.87 -4.04 17.75
C GLU A 133 -8.01 -3.53 18.92
N GLU A 134 -6.68 -3.50 18.76
CA GLU A 134 -5.76 -3.01 19.78
C GLU A 134 -5.98 -1.53 20.10
N GLN A 135 -6.07 -0.68 19.08
CA GLN A 135 -6.28 0.76 19.25
C GLN A 135 -7.69 1.06 19.77
N LEU A 136 -8.68 0.22 19.45
CA LEU A 136 -10.04 0.40 19.96
C LEU A 136 -10.16 0.20 21.48
N ASN A 137 -9.15 -0.37 22.14
CA ASN A 137 -9.10 -0.43 23.61
C ASN A 137 -9.07 0.96 24.26
N ASP A 138 -8.63 1.99 23.54
CA ASP A 138 -8.64 3.38 24.00
C ASP A 138 -10.02 4.04 23.90
N MET A 139 -10.97 3.45 23.16
CA MET A 139 -12.27 4.08 22.89
C MET A 139 -13.10 4.42 24.15
N PRO A 140 -13.14 3.60 25.21
CA PRO A 140 -13.82 3.99 26.45
C PRO A 140 -13.26 5.29 27.04
N LEU A 141 -11.93 5.45 27.04
CA LEU A 141 -11.26 6.66 27.50
C LEU A 141 -11.54 7.85 26.57
N GLN A 142 -11.48 7.66 25.25
CA GLN A 142 -11.81 8.72 24.30
C GLN A 142 -13.25 9.21 24.45
N ARG A 143 -14.22 8.30 24.58
CA ARG A 143 -15.63 8.66 24.85
C ARG A 143 -15.78 9.42 26.15
N HIS A 144 -15.06 9.02 27.20
CA HIS A 144 -15.08 9.74 28.47
C HIS A 144 -14.54 11.16 28.35
N ILE A 145 -13.43 11.35 27.62
CA ILE A 145 -12.86 12.67 27.33
C ILE A 145 -13.85 13.54 26.54
N LYS A 146 -14.48 12.99 25.51
CA LYS A 146 -15.51 13.67 24.70
C LYS A 146 -16.68 14.15 25.58
N ALA A 147 -17.23 13.27 26.42
CA ALA A 147 -18.30 13.60 27.36
C ALA A 147 -17.88 14.68 28.37
N MET A 148 -16.65 14.60 28.90
CA MET A 148 -16.11 15.65 29.79
C MET A 148 -15.99 17.01 29.10
N LEU A 149 -15.76 17.06 27.79
CA LEU A 149 -15.72 18.29 27.01
C LEU A 149 -17.11 18.78 26.56
N GLY A 150 -18.16 18.01 26.86
CA GLY A 150 -19.56 18.29 26.55
C GLY A 150 -19.99 17.80 25.16
N TYR A 151 -19.33 16.76 24.64
CA TYR A 151 -19.68 16.12 23.37
C TYR A 151 -20.23 14.71 23.63
N ASP A 152 -21.53 14.55 23.36
CA ASP A 152 -22.28 13.33 23.69
C ASP A 152 -22.76 12.56 22.45
N GLU A 153 -22.36 13.00 21.25
CA GLU A 153 -22.74 12.32 20.00
C GLU A 153 -22.13 10.91 19.94
N PRO A 154 -22.91 9.90 19.50
CA PRO A 154 -22.44 8.53 19.45
C PRO A 154 -21.39 8.36 18.34
N THR A 155 -20.28 7.71 18.67
CA THR A 155 -19.28 7.27 17.68
C THR A 155 -19.37 5.76 17.49
N HIS A 156 -19.71 5.34 16.27
CA HIS A 156 -19.65 3.95 15.84
C HIS A 156 -18.19 3.53 15.67
N CYS A 157 -17.83 2.35 16.17
CA CYS A 157 -16.46 1.84 16.09
C CYS A 157 -16.45 0.49 15.41
N VAL A 158 -15.60 0.35 14.39
CA VAL A 158 -15.42 -0.89 13.66
C VAL A 158 -13.97 -1.34 13.79
N ALA A 159 -13.80 -2.57 14.25
CA ALA A 159 -12.52 -3.24 14.32
C ALA A 159 -12.21 -3.92 12.99
N LEU A 160 -11.05 -3.61 12.40
CA LEU A 160 -10.51 -4.32 11.25
C LEU A 160 -9.72 -5.56 11.69
N PRO A 161 -9.69 -6.61 10.86
CA PRO A 161 -8.89 -7.79 11.13
C PRO A 161 -7.39 -7.46 11.12
N THR A 162 -6.63 -8.06 12.04
CA THR A 162 -5.18 -7.90 12.07
C THR A 162 -4.52 -8.84 11.05
N LEU A 163 -3.47 -8.35 10.39
CA LEU A 163 -2.61 -9.18 9.55
C LEU A 163 -1.59 -9.92 10.42
N SER A 164 -1.74 -11.25 10.51
CA SER A 164 -0.94 -12.08 11.42
C SER A 164 0.51 -12.35 11.00
N ASN A 165 0.90 -11.99 9.76
CA ASN A 165 2.20 -12.36 9.18
C ASN A 165 2.74 -11.32 8.18
N SER A 166 2.51 -10.03 8.43
CA SER A 166 2.88 -8.93 7.52
C SER A 166 4.10 -8.12 7.95
N GLU A 167 4.87 -8.57 8.96
CA GLU A 167 5.99 -7.79 9.52
C GLU A 167 7.02 -7.35 8.47
N ASP A 168 7.23 -8.17 7.43
CA ASP A 168 8.18 -7.90 6.34
C ASP A 168 7.53 -7.35 5.06
N VAL A 169 6.22 -7.10 5.05
CA VAL A 169 5.47 -6.72 3.84
C VAL A 169 4.89 -5.32 3.99
N SER A 170 5.46 -4.38 3.23
CA SER A 170 4.92 -3.01 3.09
C SER A 170 4.28 -2.80 1.72
N ILE A 171 3.37 -1.83 1.63
CA ILE A 171 2.79 -1.41 0.35
C ILE A 171 3.86 -0.95 -0.65
N GLN A 172 4.89 -0.25 -0.15
CA GLN A 172 6.01 0.19 -0.97
C GLN A 172 6.78 -1.00 -1.56
N TRP A 173 7.05 -2.03 -0.75
CA TRP A 173 7.67 -3.26 -1.24
C TRP A 173 6.81 -3.97 -2.30
N LEU A 174 5.48 -4.00 -2.13
CA LEU A 174 4.59 -4.56 -3.15
C LEU A 174 4.70 -3.81 -4.48
N PHE A 175 4.78 -2.48 -4.47
CA PHE A 175 5.03 -1.71 -5.69
C PHE A 175 6.39 -2.04 -6.32
N GLU A 176 7.44 -2.18 -5.51
CA GLU A 176 8.79 -2.54 -5.97
C GLU A 176 8.85 -3.94 -6.58
N GLU A 177 8.05 -4.88 -6.08
CA GLU A 177 7.88 -6.22 -6.67
C GLU A 177 6.97 -6.23 -7.90
N GLY A 178 6.37 -5.10 -8.26
CA GLY A 178 5.58 -4.93 -9.47
C GLY A 178 4.11 -5.36 -9.33
N PHE A 179 3.57 -5.36 -8.12
CA PHE A 179 2.13 -5.43 -7.90
C PHE A 179 1.49 -4.08 -8.21
N ILE A 180 0.38 -4.10 -8.94
CA ILE A 180 -0.31 -2.86 -9.35
C ILE A 180 -1.33 -2.43 -8.30
N PRO A 181 -1.62 -1.11 -8.18
CA PRO A 181 -2.54 -0.60 -7.16
C PRO A 181 -3.91 -1.29 -7.17
N ASP A 182 -4.52 -1.49 -8.34
CA ASP A 182 -5.83 -2.14 -8.48
C ASP A 182 -5.86 -3.55 -7.88
N ALA A 183 -4.79 -4.31 -8.09
CA ALA A 183 -4.68 -5.68 -7.59
C ALA A 183 -4.46 -5.74 -6.07
N ILE A 184 -3.63 -4.84 -5.54
CA ILE A 184 -3.39 -4.71 -4.09
C ILE A 184 -4.71 -4.32 -3.42
N LEU A 185 -5.44 -3.34 -3.96
CA LEU A 185 -6.73 -2.89 -3.43
C LEU A 185 -7.77 -4.01 -3.47
N ASN A 186 -7.91 -4.69 -4.61
CA ASN A 186 -8.80 -5.84 -4.74
C ASN A 186 -8.46 -6.90 -3.68
N TYR A 187 -7.18 -7.23 -3.51
CA TYR A 187 -6.76 -8.23 -2.54
C TYR A 187 -7.07 -7.80 -1.10
N LEU A 188 -6.77 -6.56 -0.72
CA LEU A 188 -7.04 -6.06 0.63
C LEU A 188 -8.54 -6.07 0.95
N LEU A 189 -9.41 -5.73 -0.01
CA LEU A 189 -10.85 -5.76 0.17
C LEU A 189 -11.45 -7.17 0.24
N LEU A 190 -10.73 -8.19 -0.24
CA LEU A 190 -11.09 -9.60 -0.04
C LEU A 190 -10.80 -10.08 1.39
N LEU A 191 -9.81 -9.47 2.07
CA LEU A 191 -9.36 -9.96 3.36
C LEU A 191 -10.43 -9.77 4.43
N GLY A 192 -10.88 -10.88 5.01
CA GLY A 192 -11.90 -10.87 6.04
C GLY A 192 -13.31 -10.57 5.52
N ASN A 193 -13.50 -10.33 4.22
CA ASN A 193 -14.83 -10.03 3.68
C ASN A 193 -15.56 -11.30 3.26
N SER A 194 -16.72 -11.54 3.86
CA SER A 194 -17.55 -12.74 3.62
C SER A 194 -18.55 -12.59 2.48
N HIS A 195 -18.81 -11.35 2.01
CA HIS A 195 -19.88 -11.03 1.06
C HIS A 195 -19.32 -10.44 -0.23
N VAL A 196 -18.30 -11.09 -0.79
CA VAL A 196 -17.67 -10.68 -2.05
C VAL A 196 -18.38 -11.38 -3.22
N PRO A 197 -18.94 -10.64 -4.21
CA PRO A 197 -19.65 -11.24 -5.34
C PRO A 197 -18.75 -12.08 -6.27
N GLN A 198 -17.52 -11.62 -6.48
CA GLN A 198 -16.51 -12.27 -7.33
C GLN A 198 -15.10 -11.93 -6.83
N GLU A 199 -14.11 -12.77 -7.09
CA GLU A 199 -12.77 -12.54 -6.55
C GLU A 199 -11.99 -11.42 -7.25
N ILE A 200 -12.29 -11.15 -8.53
CA ILE A 200 -11.63 -10.12 -9.32
C ILE A 200 -12.59 -8.96 -9.55
N PHE A 201 -12.23 -7.78 -9.07
CA PHE A 201 -13.05 -6.58 -9.21
C PHE A 201 -12.20 -5.31 -9.19
N THR A 202 -12.79 -4.23 -9.68
CA THR A 202 -12.27 -2.87 -9.66
C THR A 202 -12.80 -2.10 -8.46
N LEU A 203 -12.17 -0.96 -8.13
CA LEU A 203 -12.66 -0.08 -7.06
C LEU A 203 -14.10 0.42 -7.31
N PRO A 204 -14.50 0.86 -8.53
CA PRO A 204 -15.89 1.22 -8.80
C PRO A 204 -16.88 0.09 -8.53
N GLU A 205 -16.54 -1.15 -8.91
CA GLU A 205 -17.39 -2.31 -8.60
C GLU A 205 -17.44 -2.56 -7.08
N ALA A 206 -16.32 -2.45 -6.38
CA ALA A 206 -16.27 -2.60 -4.93
C ALA A 206 -17.18 -1.62 -4.19
N ILE A 207 -17.25 -0.36 -4.64
CA ILE A 207 -18.11 0.68 -4.05
C ILE A 207 -19.60 0.27 -4.09
N GLU A 208 -20.03 -0.51 -5.09
CA GLU A 208 -21.43 -0.92 -5.23
C GLU A 208 -21.88 -1.98 -4.22
N TRP A 209 -20.97 -2.84 -3.74
CA TRP A 209 -21.31 -3.97 -2.89
C TRP A 209 -20.59 -3.99 -1.54
N PHE A 210 -19.55 -3.19 -1.35
CA PHE A 210 -18.77 -3.21 -0.12
C PHE A 210 -19.64 -2.79 1.07
N ASN A 211 -19.67 -3.66 2.07
CA ASN A 211 -20.34 -3.41 3.33
C ASN A 211 -19.35 -3.67 4.47
N LEU A 212 -19.08 -2.63 5.26
CA LEU A 212 -18.16 -2.68 6.38
C LEU A 212 -18.61 -3.69 7.45
N ASP A 213 -19.93 -3.87 7.65
CA ASP A 213 -20.48 -4.84 8.61
C ASP A 213 -20.20 -6.30 8.23
N ALA A 214 -19.89 -6.57 6.96
CA ALA A 214 -19.59 -7.90 6.45
C ALA A 214 -18.11 -8.31 6.63
N VAL A 215 -17.27 -7.38 7.11
CA VAL A 215 -15.85 -7.60 7.36
C VAL A 215 -15.67 -8.30 8.72
N SER A 216 -15.04 -9.48 8.68
CA SER A 216 -14.68 -10.28 9.83
C SER A 216 -13.65 -9.56 10.70
N ARG A 217 -13.80 -9.69 12.01
CA ARG A 217 -12.82 -9.23 13.01
C ARG A 217 -11.68 -10.22 13.24
N ASN A 218 -11.82 -11.47 12.79
CA ASN A 218 -10.79 -12.49 12.98
C ASN A 218 -9.54 -12.14 12.17
N ASP A 219 -8.38 -12.40 12.77
CA ASP A 219 -7.09 -12.23 12.11
C ASP A 219 -7.05 -12.93 10.76
N VAL A 220 -6.45 -12.25 9.80
CA VAL A 220 -6.26 -12.73 8.44
C VAL A 220 -4.79 -12.96 8.17
N ARG A 221 -4.53 -13.94 7.31
CA ARG A 221 -3.17 -14.26 6.87
C ARG A 221 -2.95 -13.67 5.50
N LEU A 222 -1.84 -12.94 5.35
CA LEU A 222 -1.35 -12.50 4.06
C LEU A 222 -0.89 -13.72 3.25
N ASP A 223 -1.40 -13.81 2.02
CA ASP A 223 -1.16 -14.84 1.02
C ASP A 223 -0.69 -14.16 -0.27
N ILE A 224 0.63 -14.11 -0.43
CA ILE A 224 1.27 -13.50 -1.59
C ILE A 224 0.93 -14.26 -2.88
N GLU A 225 0.74 -15.58 -2.83
CA GLU A 225 0.39 -16.35 -4.04
C GLU A 225 -1.02 -16.00 -4.51
N LYS A 226 -1.98 -15.81 -3.58
CA LYS A 226 -3.30 -15.28 -3.93
C LYS A 226 -3.21 -13.87 -4.52
N LEU A 227 -2.41 -12.98 -3.93
CA LEU A 227 -2.20 -11.64 -4.48
C LEU A 227 -1.57 -11.69 -5.88
N ARG A 228 -0.62 -12.61 -6.15
CA ARG A 228 -0.04 -12.82 -7.49
C ARG A 228 -1.09 -13.26 -8.50
N LEU A 229 -1.99 -14.18 -8.12
CA LEU A 229 -3.11 -14.58 -8.98
C LEU A 229 -4.02 -13.40 -9.34
N ILE A 230 -4.41 -12.60 -8.35
CA ILE A 230 -5.24 -11.41 -8.56
C ILE A 230 -4.50 -10.39 -9.44
N ASN A 231 -3.22 -10.12 -9.15
CA ASN A 231 -2.41 -9.18 -9.92
C ASN A 231 -2.30 -9.56 -11.39
N ARG A 232 -2.14 -10.85 -11.67
CA ARG A 232 -2.17 -11.37 -13.03
C ARG A 232 -3.50 -11.11 -13.74
N GLU A 233 -4.64 -11.35 -13.10
CA GLU A 233 -5.94 -11.08 -13.72
C GLU A 233 -6.15 -9.59 -14.01
N HIS A 234 -5.69 -8.72 -13.09
CA HIS A 234 -5.69 -7.27 -13.33
C HIS A 234 -4.79 -6.86 -14.50
N LEU A 235 -3.60 -7.46 -14.63
CA LEU A 235 -2.71 -7.22 -15.77
C LEU A 235 -3.30 -7.71 -17.11
N LYS A 236 -4.09 -8.79 -17.10
CA LYS A 236 -4.82 -9.26 -18.30
C LYS A 236 -5.89 -8.26 -18.74
N MET A 237 -6.60 -7.65 -17.78
CA MET A 237 -7.66 -6.66 -18.03
C MET A 237 -7.13 -5.29 -18.46
N MET A 238 -5.88 -4.95 -18.10
CA MET A 238 -5.28 -3.67 -18.45
C MET A 238 -5.24 -3.45 -19.98
N ASP A 239 -5.51 -2.24 -20.44
CA ASP A 239 -5.39 -1.88 -21.86
C ASP A 239 -3.98 -2.16 -22.38
N ASP A 240 -3.88 -2.77 -23.57
CA ASP A 240 -2.61 -3.25 -24.14
C ASP A 240 -1.58 -2.11 -24.26
N LYS A 241 -2.02 -0.96 -24.80
CA LYS A 241 -1.13 0.19 -24.98
C LYS A 241 -0.69 0.77 -23.63
N THR A 242 -1.59 0.81 -22.66
CA THR A 242 -1.29 1.26 -21.30
C THR A 242 -0.28 0.34 -20.62
N LEU A 243 -0.46 -0.98 -20.70
CA LEU A 243 0.48 -1.97 -20.19
C LEU A 243 1.87 -1.79 -20.78
N SER A 244 1.98 -1.65 -22.11
CA SER A 244 3.28 -1.47 -22.78
C SER A 244 4.02 -0.18 -22.39
N LYS A 245 3.30 0.89 -22.00
CA LYS A 245 3.92 2.14 -21.53
C LYS A 245 4.71 1.90 -20.25
N LEU A 246 4.29 0.96 -19.41
CA LEU A 246 4.99 0.59 -18.17
C LEU A 246 6.38 -0.01 -18.45
N PHE A 247 6.58 -0.55 -19.65
CA PHE A 247 7.87 -1.08 -20.12
C PHE A 247 8.64 -0.11 -21.03
N GLY A 248 8.06 1.06 -21.35
CA GLY A 248 8.69 2.11 -22.16
C GLY A 248 8.40 2.11 -23.67
N PHE A 249 7.46 1.30 -24.16
CA PHE A 249 7.20 1.16 -25.62
C PHE A 249 6.02 2.00 -26.12
N ALA A 250 4.92 2.06 -25.35
CA ALA A 250 3.66 2.71 -25.76
C ALA A 250 3.03 2.15 -27.05
N ASP A 251 3.11 0.84 -27.25
CA ASP A 251 2.64 0.08 -28.41
C ASP A 251 1.70 -1.07 -27.98
N ALA A 252 0.57 -1.22 -28.67
CA ALA A 252 -0.44 -2.22 -28.29
C ALA A 252 0.02 -3.66 -28.54
N ASP A 253 0.85 -3.93 -29.55
CA ASP A 253 1.36 -5.27 -29.81
C ASP A 253 2.35 -5.69 -28.73
N ILE A 254 3.18 -4.78 -28.23
CA ILE A 254 4.05 -5.05 -27.07
C ILE A 254 3.23 -5.33 -25.80
N GLY A 255 2.08 -4.65 -25.64
CA GLY A 255 1.13 -4.96 -24.57
C GLY A 255 0.57 -6.38 -24.67
N ARG A 256 0.16 -6.81 -25.86
CA ARG A 256 -0.32 -8.17 -26.11
C ARG A 256 0.77 -9.22 -25.95
N LEU A 257 1.99 -8.90 -26.38
CA LEU A 257 3.17 -9.73 -26.14
C LEU A 257 3.36 -9.97 -24.63
N ALA A 258 3.30 -8.92 -23.81
CA ALA A 258 3.40 -9.06 -22.36
C ALA A 258 2.29 -9.96 -21.78
N LYS A 259 1.09 -9.92 -22.34
CA LYS A 259 -0.01 -10.79 -21.91
C LYS A 259 0.21 -12.26 -22.24
N VAL A 260 0.94 -12.61 -23.30
CA VAL A 260 1.34 -14.01 -23.59
C VAL A 260 2.16 -14.59 -22.43
N TYR A 261 2.95 -13.76 -21.76
CA TYR A 261 3.81 -14.17 -20.65
C TYR A 261 3.06 -14.27 -19.30
N LEU A 262 1.80 -13.83 -19.20
CA LEU A 262 1.02 -13.90 -17.96
C LEU A 262 0.66 -15.34 -17.54
N ASP A 263 0.81 -16.34 -18.39
CA ASP A 263 0.64 -17.73 -17.97
C ASP A 263 1.71 -18.16 -16.95
N ALA A 264 2.92 -17.60 -17.06
CA ALA A 264 4.07 -17.92 -16.20
C ALA A 264 4.40 -16.82 -15.19
N PHE A 265 4.08 -15.55 -15.50
CA PHE A 265 4.46 -14.39 -14.69
C PHE A 265 3.24 -13.67 -14.15
N SER A 266 3.39 -13.04 -12.99
CA SER A 266 2.27 -12.43 -12.27
C SER A 266 2.54 -11.01 -11.84
N THR A 267 3.73 -10.46 -12.02
CA THR A 267 4.05 -9.07 -11.65
C THR A 267 4.67 -8.27 -12.80
N LEU A 268 4.57 -6.94 -12.73
CA LEU A 268 5.19 -6.04 -13.70
C LEU A 268 6.71 -6.18 -13.74
N LYS A 269 7.36 -6.42 -12.59
CA LYS A 269 8.82 -6.59 -12.50
C LYS A 269 9.30 -7.81 -13.29
N GLU A 270 8.56 -8.91 -13.18
CA GLU A 270 8.80 -10.13 -13.94
C GLU A 270 8.61 -9.89 -15.44
N LEU A 271 7.47 -9.29 -15.81
CA LEU A 271 7.17 -8.98 -17.21
C LEU A 271 8.16 -8.00 -17.83
N ASP A 272 8.55 -6.95 -17.11
CA ASP A 272 9.52 -5.95 -17.58
C ASP A 272 10.85 -6.60 -17.93
N THR A 273 11.34 -7.49 -17.05
CA THR A 273 12.57 -8.26 -17.28
C THR A 273 12.46 -9.10 -18.55
N LYS A 274 11.31 -9.74 -18.77
CA LYS A 274 11.09 -10.62 -19.93
C LYS A 274 10.93 -9.83 -21.23
N ILE A 275 10.12 -8.78 -21.23
CA ILE A 275 9.93 -7.93 -22.41
C ILE A 275 11.24 -7.26 -22.80
N LYS A 276 11.99 -6.65 -21.87
CA LYS A 276 13.28 -6.05 -22.19
C LYS A 276 14.30 -7.06 -22.70
N ARG A 277 14.25 -8.32 -22.26
CA ARG A 277 15.13 -9.39 -22.75
C ARG A 277 14.94 -9.65 -24.24
N ILE A 278 13.69 -9.63 -24.73
CA ILE A 278 13.36 -9.84 -26.16
C ILE A 278 14.06 -8.80 -27.04
N PHE A 279 14.15 -7.55 -26.58
CA PHE A 279 14.76 -6.44 -27.32
C PHE A 279 16.24 -6.19 -26.95
N ALA A 280 16.81 -6.97 -26.03
CA ALA A 280 18.21 -6.86 -25.67
C ALA A 280 19.11 -7.53 -26.73
N PRO A 281 20.36 -7.06 -26.92
CA PRO A 281 21.33 -7.71 -27.80
C PRO A 281 21.50 -9.19 -27.46
N LYS A 282 21.50 -10.05 -28.48
CA LYS A 282 21.59 -11.50 -28.25
C LYS A 282 23.03 -11.96 -27.97
N ASN A 283 23.14 -12.97 -27.10
CA ASN A 283 24.43 -13.60 -26.82
C ASN A 283 24.69 -14.69 -27.87
N PHE A 284 25.70 -14.49 -28.71
CA PHE A 284 26.12 -15.47 -29.72
C PHE A 284 27.26 -16.38 -29.24
N ASP A 285 27.79 -16.18 -28.04
CA ASP A 285 28.88 -16.98 -27.47
C ASP A 285 28.32 -18.22 -26.74
N ASN A 286 27.47 -18.97 -27.43
CA ASN A 286 26.83 -20.19 -26.92
C ASN A 286 26.86 -21.32 -27.97
N ALA A 287 26.39 -22.52 -27.60
CA ALA A 287 26.43 -23.70 -28.48
C ALA A 287 25.67 -23.51 -29.82
N TRP A 288 24.73 -22.58 -29.87
CA TRP A 288 23.88 -22.24 -31.01
C TRP A 288 24.33 -20.99 -31.77
N GLY A 289 25.43 -20.35 -31.36
CA GLY A 289 25.88 -19.06 -31.90
C GLY A 289 26.03 -19.02 -33.43
N GLU A 290 26.61 -20.05 -34.03
CA GLU A 290 26.77 -20.13 -35.50
C GLU A 290 25.42 -20.27 -36.21
N SER A 291 24.49 -21.03 -35.63
CA SER A 291 23.13 -21.16 -36.15
C SER A 291 22.38 -19.84 -36.02
N MET A 292 22.48 -19.17 -34.87
CA MET A 292 21.88 -17.86 -34.64
C MET A 292 22.38 -16.81 -35.65
N ARG A 293 23.69 -16.75 -35.94
CA ARG A 293 24.24 -15.82 -36.97
C ARG A 293 23.70 -16.12 -38.36
N THR A 294 23.53 -17.40 -38.68
CA THR A 294 22.94 -17.82 -39.96
C THR A 294 21.49 -17.37 -40.05
N LEU A 295 20.71 -17.56 -38.98
CA LEU A 295 19.32 -17.14 -38.88
C LEU A 295 19.16 -15.62 -38.94
N GLU A 296 20.00 -14.88 -38.22
CA GLU A 296 20.06 -13.41 -38.26
C GLU A 296 20.26 -12.93 -39.70
N SER A 297 21.26 -13.45 -40.40
CA SER A 297 21.53 -13.08 -41.80
C SER A 297 20.36 -13.36 -42.72
N ILE A 298 19.66 -14.48 -42.54
CA ILE A 298 18.47 -14.83 -43.34
C ILE A 298 17.32 -13.87 -43.02
N ILE A 299 17.07 -13.57 -41.74
CA ILE A 299 16.00 -12.68 -41.31
C ILE A 299 16.23 -11.25 -41.82
N MET A 300 17.48 -10.78 -41.87
CA MET A 300 17.83 -9.45 -42.39
C MET A 300 17.53 -9.28 -43.88
N GLU A 301 17.62 -10.35 -44.67
CA GLU A 301 17.37 -10.33 -46.12
C GLU A 301 15.95 -10.78 -46.49
N ALA A 302 15.21 -11.33 -45.53
CA ALA A 302 13.87 -11.88 -45.74
C ALA A 302 12.83 -10.77 -46.02
N PRO A 303 11.81 -11.05 -46.86
CA PRO A 303 10.64 -10.20 -46.96
C PRO A 303 9.83 -10.24 -45.65
N ALA A 304 8.99 -9.23 -45.42
CA ALA A 304 8.06 -9.25 -44.31
C ALA A 304 7.03 -10.39 -44.48
N PHE A 305 6.88 -11.22 -43.45
CA PHE A 305 5.87 -12.27 -43.39
C PHE A 305 4.80 -11.93 -42.36
N ASP A 306 3.54 -12.20 -42.70
CA ASP A 306 2.43 -12.03 -41.76
C ASP A 306 2.22 -13.24 -40.86
N ASP A 307 2.62 -14.42 -41.34
CA ASP A 307 2.42 -15.72 -40.69
C ASP A 307 3.77 -16.32 -40.27
N PHE A 308 3.80 -16.91 -39.07
CA PHE A 308 5.02 -17.50 -38.52
C PHE A 308 5.50 -18.72 -39.32
N ASN A 309 4.59 -19.54 -39.84
CA ASN A 309 4.98 -20.72 -40.62
C ASN A 309 5.60 -20.32 -41.96
N ALA A 310 5.15 -19.23 -42.57
CA ALA A 310 5.78 -18.68 -43.77
C ALA A 310 7.24 -18.25 -43.54
N LEU A 311 7.52 -17.61 -42.39
CA LEU A 311 8.89 -17.30 -41.98
C LEU A 311 9.72 -18.57 -41.79
N VAL A 312 9.20 -19.55 -41.06
CA VAL A 312 9.89 -20.83 -40.81
C VAL A 312 10.18 -21.56 -42.13
N GLN A 313 9.23 -21.61 -43.06
CA GLN A 313 9.43 -22.21 -44.39
C GLN A 313 10.51 -21.48 -45.20
N HIS A 314 10.55 -20.15 -45.12
CA HIS A 314 11.60 -19.39 -45.80
C HIS A 314 12.98 -19.68 -45.21
N ILE A 315 13.08 -19.75 -43.88
CA ILE A 315 14.32 -20.09 -43.18
C ILE A 315 14.79 -21.50 -43.53
N THR A 316 13.91 -22.51 -43.53
CA THR A 316 14.29 -23.90 -43.84
C THR A 316 14.65 -24.11 -45.31
N GLN A 317 14.09 -23.32 -46.23
CA GLN A 317 14.46 -23.36 -47.65
C GLN A 317 15.80 -22.67 -47.94
N THR A 318 16.18 -21.68 -47.13
CA THR A 318 17.36 -20.83 -47.37
C THR A 318 18.57 -21.27 -46.53
N SER A 319 18.33 -21.91 -45.38
CA SER A 319 19.37 -22.47 -44.52
C SER A 319 19.63 -23.95 -44.78
N THR A 320 20.71 -24.47 -44.20
CA THR A 320 21.00 -25.91 -44.13
C THR A 320 20.42 -26.57 -42.87
N LEU A 321 19.67 -25.84 -42.04
CA LEU A 321 19.14 -26.33 -40.77
C LEU A 321 17.85 -27.13 -40.98
N THR A 322 17.69 -28.25 -40.29
CA THR A 322 16.42 -28.98 -40.24
C THR A 322 15.44 -28.31 -39.27
N GLU A 323 14.14 -28.59 -39.39
CA GLU A 323 13.12 -28.06 -38.45
C GLU A 323 13.43 -28.41 -36.99
N GLU A 324 13.94 -29.61 -36.70
CA GLU A 324 14.34 -30.02 -35.35
C GLU A 324 15.53 -29.22 -34.80
N GLN A 325 16.40 -28.72 -35.67
CA GLN A 325 17.56 -27.92 -35.30
C GLN A 325 17.25 -26.42 -35.21
N LEU A 326 16.04 -26.00 -35.59
CA LEU A 326 15.67 -24.59 -35.72
C LEU A 326 15.08 -23.99 -34.45
N ASP A 327 14.29 -24.74 -33.67
CA ASP A 327 13.50 -24.17 -32.56
C ASP A 327 14.38 -23.42 -31.55
N THR A 328 15.38 -24.10 -30.98
CA THR A 328 16.26 -23.50 -29.96
C THR A 328 17.03 -22.27 -30.46
N PRO A 329 17.78 -22.30 -31.58
CA PRO A 329 18.50 -21.11 -32.06
C PRO A 329 17.54 -19.98 -32.48
N LEU A 330 16.41 -20.28 -33.10
CA LEU A 330 15.43 -19.26 -33.47
C LEU A 330 14.79 -18.64 -32.23
N ARG A 331 14.49 -19.44 -31.20
CA ARG A 331 13.95 -18.96 -29.94
C ARG A 331 14.94 -18.09 -29.19
N LEU A 332 16.18 -18.53 -29.05
CA LEU A 332 17.26 -17.71 -28.49
C LEU A 332 17.42 -16.39 -29.23
N LEU A 333 17.33 -16.42 -30.56
CA LEU A 333 17.44 -15.22 -31.39
C LEU A 333 16.22 -14.28 -31.21
N LEU A 334 15.01 -14.82 -31.10
CA LEU A 334 13.78 -14.03 -31.00
C LEU A 334 13.39 -13.61 -29.58
N THR A 335 13.86 -14.31 -28.55
CA THR A 335 13.43 -14.05 -27.16
C THR A 335 14.60 -13.87 -26.20
N GLY A 336 15.80 -14.32 -26.58
CA GLY A 336 16.96 -14.36 -25.68
C GLY A 336 16.92 -15.49 -24.66
N GLU A 337 15.96 -16.42 -24.74
CA GLU A 337 15.80 -17.53 -23.79
C GLU A 337 15.59 -18.86 -24.51
N GLU A 338 16.06 -19.96 -23.93
CA GLU A 338 15.88 -21.31 -24.48
C GLU A 338 14.48 -21.89 -24.24
N THR A 339 13.74 -21.33 -23.29
CA THR A 339 12.41 -21.80 -22.90
C THR A 339 11.43 -20.64 -22.82
N GLY A 340 10.14 -20.91 -23.01
CA GLY A 340 9.10 -19.89 -22.96
C GLY A 340 7.86 -20.28 -23.76
N PRO A 341 6.94 -19.33 -24.00
CA PRO A 341 5.77 -19.54 -24.83
C PRO A 341 6.16 -19.96 -26.25
N GLU A 342 5.23 -20.60 -26.96
CA GLU A 342 5.47 -21.01 -28.34
C GLU A 342 5.74 -19.80 -29.25
N LEU A 343 6.74 -19.90 -30.14
CA LEU A 343 7.16 -18.77 -30.96
C LEU A 343 6.05 -18.22 -31.87
N TRP A 344 5.13 -19.07 -32.32
CA TRP A 344 3.96 -18.65 -33.10
C TRP A 344 2.98 -17.76 -32.32
N THR A 345 3.00 -17.79 -30.98
CA THR A 345 2.21 -16.90 -30.12
C THR A 345 2.87 -15.54 -29.91
N ILE A 346 4.21 -15.49 -30.01
CA ILE A 346 5.02 -14.29 -29.82
C ILE A 346 5.17 -13.52 -31.13
N TYR A 347 5.43 -14.23 -32.22
CA TYR A 347 5.75 -13.68 -33.53
C TYR A 347 4.78 -12.59 -34.03
N PRO A 348 3.44 -12.73 -33.90
CA PRO A 348 2.50 -11.71 -34.36
C PRO A 348 2.76 -10.33 -33.75
N TYR A 349 3.34 -10.27 -32.56
CA TYR A 349 3.57 -9.05 -31.80
C TYR A 349 4.99 -8.49 -31.94
N ILE A 350 5.94 -9.31 -32.42
CA ILE A 350 7.33 -8.87 -32.66
C ILE A 350 7.66 -8.75 -34.14
N LYS A 351 6.80 -9.17 -35.07
CA LYS A 351 7.10 -9.18 -36.51
C LYS A 351 7.48 -7.80 -37.06
N SER A 352 6.87 -6.73 -36.54
CA SER A 352 7.23 -5.35 -36.91
C SER A 352 8.57 -4.88 -36.34
N TYR A 353 9.09 -5.60 -35.34
CA TYR A 353 10.37 -5.37 -34.68
C TYR A 353 11.39 -6.46 -35.00
N LEU A 354 11.12 -7.33 -35.99
CA LEU A 354 11.88 -8.56 -36.18
C LEU A 354 13.38 -8.31 -36.39
N LEU A 355 13.72 -7.24 -37.11
CA LEU A 355 15.11 -6.84 -37.34
C LEU A 355 15.82 -6.33 -36.08
N GLU A 356 15.09 -5.68 -35.17
CA GLU A 356 15.63 -5.21 -33.89
C GLU A 356 15.81 -6.39 -32.94
N VAL A 357 14.79 -7.25 -32.86
CA VAL A 357 14.78 -8.42 -31.98
C VAL A 357 15.83 -9.45 -32.40
N ALA A 358 16.02 -9.69 -33.69
CA ALA A 358 16.94 -10.69 -34.21
C ALA A 358 18.40 -10.21 -34.32
N SER A 359 18.77 -9.08 -33.68
CA SER A 359 20.11 -8.48 -33.70
C SER A 359 20.93 -8.65 -32.41
#